data_AF-A0A927YKG3-F1
#
_entry.id   AF-A0A927YKG3-F1
#
_cell.length_a   1.000
_cell.length_b   1.000
_cell.length_c   1.000
_cell.angle_alpha   90.00
_cell.angle_beta   90.00
_cell.angle_gamma   90.00
#
_symmetry.space_group_name_H-M   'P 1'
#
loop_
_entity.id
_entity.type
_entity.pdbx_description
1 polymer ?
#
loop_
_entity_poly.entity_id
_entity_poly.type
_entity_poly.pdbx_seq_one_letter_code
_entity_poly.pdbx_strand_id
1 'polypeptide(L)'
;MEKELSKLYEKMQQVTNKHIWIKEAPKAIPKVGDVESKLIDIAKIYNDIKIDYAWSCIANNLNIEQSINMIYNYVENEERAFYITGEFRKIILSSSVVASSIIAYIMGRVVYENRKCTHEEIIITNALTEMTDFDIENFRYFVDECVETIGDYETINIRKADKEKMDSYKYTLHTLVSHGIVDTESGIMDGTAMYAGFHYIKTNLCTELLKYIDIVEQILDYGK
;
A
#
# COMPACT_ATOMS: atom_id res chain seq x y z
N MET A 1 -29.85 12.52 -3.86
CA MET A 1 -28.94 12.50 -2.70
C MET A 1 -29.28 11.41 -1.68
N GLU A 2 -30.27 11.55 -0.80
CA GLU A 2 -30.49 10.57 0.29
C GLU A 2 -30.80 9.13 -0.22
N LYS A 3 -31.62 9.01 -1.25
CA LYS A 3 -31.94 7.74 -1.92
C LYS A 3 -30.72 7.11 -2.63
N GLU A 4 -29.80 7.94 -3.12
CA GLU A 4 -28.58 7.49 -3.78
C GLU A 4 -27.53 7.02 -2.77
N LEU A 5 -27.38 7.76 -1.66
CA LEU A 5 -26.51 7.37 -0.54
C LEU A 5 -26.98 6.07 0.11
N SER A 6 -28.29 5.86 0.22
CA SER A 6 -28.84 4.61 0.77
C SER A 6 -28.51 3.41 -0.15
N LYS A 7 -28.63 3.60 -1.47
CA LYS A 7 -28.21 2.59 -2.45
C LYS A 7 -26.70 2.34 -2.42
N LEU A 8 -25.89 3.39 -2.24
CA LEU A 8 -24.44 3.26 -2.14
C LEU A 8 -24.04 2.47 -0.89
N TYR A 9 -24.64 2.81 0.26
CA TYR A 9 -24.44 2.09 1.51
C TYR A 9 -24.79 0.60 1.39
N GLU A 10 -25.96 0.27 0.83
CA GLU A 10 -26.37 -1.13 0.61
C GLU A 10 -25.39 -1.89 -0.30
N LYS A 11 -24.90 -1.25 -1.37
CA LYS A 11 -23.88 -1.84 -2.25
C LYS A 11 -22.57 -2.10 -1.51
N MET A 12 -22.09 -1.15 -0.71
CA MET A 12 -20.85 -1.31 0.07
C MET A 12 -20.99 -2.43 1.11
N GLN A 13 -22.13 -2.50 1.81
CA GLN A 13 -22.40 -3.61 2.73
C GLN A 13 -22.43 -4.98 2.06
N GLN A 14 -22.93 -5.07 0.83
CA GLN A 14 -22.92 -6.33 0.07
C GLN A 14 -21.50 -6.77 -0.30
N VAL A 15 -20.60 -5.83 -0.59
CA VAL A 15 -19.18 -6.12 -0.83
C VAL A 15 -18.51 -6.57 0.46
N THR A 16 -18.78 -5.92 1.61
CA THR A 16 -18.19 -6.31 2.90
C THR A 16 -18.67 -7.65 3.42
N ASN A 17 -19.95 -7.99 3.23
CA ASN A 17 -20.54 -9.26 3.68
C ASN A 17 -20.00 -10.50 2.94
N LYS A 18 -19.20 -10.33 1.87
CA LYS A 18 -18.43 -11.42 1.27
C LYS A 18 -17.22 -11.85 2.10
N HIS A 19 -16.80 -11.03 3.07
CA HIS A 19 -15.73 -11.35 4.01
C HIS A 19 -16.34 -12.03 5.25
N ILE A 20 -16.11 -13.34 5.35
CA ILE A 20 -16.82 -14.31 6.21
C ILE A 20 -16.68 -14.02 7.73
N TRP A 21 -15.81 -13.10 8.13
CA TRP A 21 -15.45 -12.85 9.53
C TRP A 21 -16.13 -11.60 10.15
N ILE A 22 -16.75 -10.72 9.36
CA ILE A 22 -17.45 -9.52 9.85
C ILE A 22 -18.94 -9.83 10.09
N LYS A 23 -19.24 -10.76 10.99
CA LYS A 23 -20.65 -11.01 11.41
C LYS A 23 -21.09 -10.17 12.60
N GLU A 24 -20.16 -9.45 13.24
CA GLU A 24 -20.44 -8.63 14.41
C GLU A 24 -19.89 -7.20 14.23
N ALA A 25 -20.34 -6.49 13.19
CA ALA A 25 -20.30 -5.04 13.26
C ALA A 25 -21.18 -4.57 14.44
N PRO A 26 -20.70 -3.68 15.32
CA PRO A 26 -21.43 -3.30 16.53
C PRO A 26 -22.81 -2.73 16.19
N LYS A 27 -23.81 -3.26 16.89
CA LYS A 27 -25.22 -2.88 16.74
C LYS A 27 -25.39 -1.37 16.70
N ALA A 28 -26.03 -0.93 15.62
CA ALA A 28 -26.39 0.44 15.30
C ALA A 28 -26.81 1.27 16.51
N ILE A 29 -26.14 2.41 16.71
CA ILE A 29 -26.65 3.50 17.55
C ILE A 29 -27.81 4.16 16.76
N PRO A 30 -29.04 4.27 17.30
CA PRO A 30 -30.18 4.71 16.51
C PRO A 30 -30.22 6.23 16.28
N LYS A 31 -30.34 6.59 15.00
CA LYS A 31 -31.10 7.69 14.37
C LYS A 31 -31.17 9.06 15.07
N VAL A 32 -30.47 10.02 14.48
CA VAL A 32 -31.05 11.31 14.06
C VAL A 32 -30.70 11.47 12.58
N GLY A 33 -31.72 11.69 11.74
CA GLY A 33 -31.59 11.66 10.29
C GLY A 33 -30.88 12.89 9.75
N ASP A 34 -29.78 12.67 9.02
CA ASP A 34 -29.34 13.54 7.92
C ASP A 34 -28.26 12.81 7.10
N VAL A 35 -28.01 13.30 5.89
CA VAL A 35 -26.95 12.88 4.94
C VAL A 35 -25.61 12.57 5.63
N GLU A 36 -25.26 13.35 6.66
CA GLU A 36 -24.06 13.21 7.48
C GLU A 36 -23.91 11.83 8.13
N SER A 37 -25.00 11.27 8.68
CA SER A 37 -24.97 9.93 9.30
C SER A 37 -24.58 8.82 8.31
N LYS A 38 -25.14 8.88 7.09
CA LYS A 38 -24.84 7.89 6.03
C LYS A 38 -23.43 8.04 5.50
N LEU A 39 -22.90 9.26 5.43
CA LEU A 39 -21.51 9.51 5.07
C LEU A 39 -20.55 8.95 6.13
N ILE A 40 -20.86 9.14 7.41
CA ILE A 40 -20.10 8.55 8.53
C ILE A 40 -20.11 7.02 8.43
N ASP A 41 -21.28 6.42 8.17
CA ASP A 41 -21.39 4.96 8.08
C ASP A 41 -20.64 4.39 6.86
N ILE A 42 -20.66 5.09 5.71
CA ILE A 42 -19.85 4.73 4.53
C ILE A 42 -18.35 4.81 4.84
N ALA A 43 -17.90 5.87 5.50
CA ALA A 43 -16.50 6.03 5.86
C ALA A 43 -16.03 4.97 6.87
N LYS A 44 -16.90 4.59 7.81
CA LYS A 44 -16.64 3.47 8.74
C LYS A 44 -16.49 2.16 7.99
N ILE A 45 -17.41 1.83 7.08
CA ILE A 45 -17.32 0.60 6.27
C ILE A 45 -15.98 0.53 5.54
N TYR A 46 -15.56 1.61 4.89
CA TYR A 46 -14.27 1.63 4.20
C TYR A 46 -13.09 1.37 5.15
N ASN A 47 -13.08 2.02 6.31
CA ASN A 47 -12.03 1.81 7.31
C ASN A 47 -12.05 0.39 7.89
N ASP A 48 -13.23 -0.19 8.11
CA ASP A 48 -13.37 -1.56 8.62
C ASP A 48 -12.76 -2.56 7.61
N ILE A 49 -13.09 -2.44 6.32
CA ILE A 49 -12.48 -3.28 5.25
C ILE A 49 -10.96 -3.16 5.28
N LYS A 50 -10.45 -1.93 5.37
CA LYS A 50 -9.00 -1.66 5.36
C LYS A 50 -8.31 -2.30 6.56
N ILE A 51 -8.91 -2.18 7.75
CA ILE A 51 -8.39 -2.79 8.97
C ILE A 51 -8.47 -4.31 8.93
N ASP A 52 -9.53 -4.89 8.37
CA ASP A 52 -9.67 -6.34 8.24
C ASP A 52 -8.61 -6.93 7.28
N TYR A 53 -8.35 -6.25 6.17
CA TYR A 53 -7.30 -6.65 5.23
C TYR A 53 -5.92 -6.49 5.86
N ALA A 54 -5.69 -5.39 6.59
CA ALA A 54 -4.46 -5.19 7.33
C ALA A 54 -4.23 -6.32 8.35
N TRP A 55 -5.25 -6.72 9.11
CA TRP A 55 -5.14 -7.85 10.05
C TRP A 55 -4.88 -9.18 9.36
N SER A 56 -5.51 -9.42 8.20
CA SER A 56 -5.25 -10.61 7.39
C SER A 56 -3.79 -10.67 6.94
N CYS A 57 -3.21 -9.52 6.57
CA CYS A 57 -1.82 -9.38 6.16
C CYS A 57 -0.83 -9.46 7.33
N ILE A 58 -1.16 -8.88 8.50
CA ILE A 58 -0.37 -9.02 9.73
C ILE A 58 -0.31 -10.48 10.15
N ALA A 59 -1.46 -11.18 10.06
CA ALA A 59 -1.56 -12.55 10.51
C ALA A 59 -0.89 -13.54 9.56
N ASN A 60 -0.99 -13.33 8.24
CA ASN A 60 -0.29 -14.11 7.20
C ASN A 60 -0.20 -15.62 7.51
N ASN A 61 -1.32 -16.33 7.40
CA ASN A 61 -1.50 -17.77 7.73
C ASN A 61 -1.50 -18.12 9.23
N LEU A 62 -1.34 -17.16 10.13
CA LEU A 62 -1.69 -17.30 11.55
C LEU A 62 -3.14 -16.88 11.78
N ASN A 63 -3.66 -17.16 12.98
CA ASN A 63 -4.89 -16.52 13.41
C ASN A 63 -4.59 -15.12 13.99
N ILE A 64 -5.61 -14.24 14.01
CA ILE A 64 -5.46 -12.85 14.44
C ILE A 64 -5.04 -12.77 15.92
N GLU A 65 -5.56 -13.63 16.78
CA GLU A 65 -5.24 -13.64 18.22
C GLU A 65 -3.77 -13.94 18.48
N GLN A 66 -3.20 -14.93 17.78
CA GLN A 66 -1.76 -15.24 17.83
C GLN A 66 -0.95 -14.02 17.40
N SER A 67 -1.38 -13.34 16.35
CA SER A 67 -0.68 -12.17 15.82
C SER A 67 -0.70 -10.99 16.80
N ILE A 68 -1.84 -10.77 17.47
CA ILE A 68 -1.95 -9.77 18.56
C ILE A 68 -1.00 -10.11 19.71
N ASN A 69 -0.93 -11.37 20.13
CA ASN A 69 -0.01 -11.81 21.18
C ASN A 69 1.46 -11.63 20.78
N MET A 70 1.79 -11.82 19.50
CA MET A 70 3.13 -11.58 18.98
C MET A 70 3.49 -10.09 19.00
N ILE A 71 2.56 -9.21 18.61
CA ILE A 71 2.75 -7.76 18.74
C ILE A 71 2.96 -7.38 20.22
N TYR A 72 2.13 -7.90 21.12
CA TYR A 72 2.25 -7.65 22.56
C TYR A 72 3.65 -8.04 23.09
N ASN A 73 4.13 -9.23 22.73
CA ASN A 73 5.45 -9.71 23.14
C ASN A 73 6.60 -8.95 22.47
N TYR A 74 6.41 -8.49 21.24
CA TYR A 74 7.42 -7.71 20.51
C TYR A 74 7.65 -6.34 21.16
N VAL A 75 6.61 -5.70 21.71
CA VAL A 75 6.68 -4.39 22.38
C VAL A 75 7.28 -4.51 23.79
N GLU A 76 8.55 -4.88 23.85
CA GLU A 76 9.32 -5.03 25.10
C GLU A 76 10.01 -3.72 25.54
N ASN A 77 10.08 -2.72 24.66
CA ASN A 77 10.73 -1.43 24.92
C ASN A 77 10.09 -0.29 24.12
N GLU A 78 10.49 0.94 24.46
CA GLU A 78 9.97 2.18 23.88
C GLU A 78 10.20 2.28 22.36
N GLU A 79 11.38 1.88 21.86
CA GLU A 79 11.70 1.93 20.42
C GLU A 79 10.72 1.05 19.61
N ARG A 80 10.47 -0.18 20.08
CA ARG A 80 9.54 -1.11 19.45
C ARG A 80 8.08 -0.65 19.58
N ALA A 81 7.72 -0.04 20.72
CA ALA A 81 6.40 0.57 20.89
C ALA A 81 6.16 1.70 19.87
N PHE A 82 7.15 2.58 19.67
CA PHE A 82 7.07 3.65 18.69
C PHE A 82 6.99 3.13 17.26
N TYR A 83 7.76 2.10 16.92
CA TYR A 83 7.67 1.46 15.61
C TYR A 83 6.26 0.93 15.35
N ILE A 84 5.71 0.10 16.24
CA ILE A 84 4.36 -0.48 16.07
C ILE A 84 3.30 0.63 15.97
N THR A 85 3.37 1.64 16.84
CA THR A 85 2.42 2.77 16.80
C THR A 85 2.56 3.57 15.49
N GLY A 86 3.79 3.75 15.00
CA GLY A 86 4.09 4.42 13.74
C GLY A 86 3.51 3.69 12.54
N GLU A 87 3.72 2.38 12.44
CA GLU A 87 3.19 1.57 11.34
C GLU A 87 1.66 1.49 11.39
N PHE A 88 1.03 1.32 12.56
CA PHE A 88 -0.44 1.41 12.66
C PHE A 88 -0.98 2.77 12.22
N ARG A 89 -0.30 3.86 12.56
CA ARG A 89 -0.68 5.20 12.09
C ARG A 89 -0.62 5.28 10.56
N LYS A 90 0.42 4.73 9.93
CA LYS A 90 0.54 4.67 8.46
C LYS A 90 -0.58 3.85 7.83
N ILE A 91 -0.88 2.67 8.37
CA ILE A 91 -2.00 1.82 7.92
C ILE A 91 -3.32 2.57 7.96
N ILE A 92 -3.60 3.28 9.07
CA ILE A 92 -4.84 4.04 9.25
C ILE A 92 -4.92 5.22 8.28
N LEU A 93 -3.82 5.95 8.08
CA LEU A 93 -3.80 7.17 7.26
C LEU A 93 -3.68 6.90 5.76
N SER A 94 -3.22 5.72 5.35
CA SER A 94 -3.16 5.32 3.94
C SER A 94 -4.54 5.45 3.28
N SER A 95 -4.55 6.09 2.11
CA SER A 95 -5.73 6.23 1.25
C SER A 95 -5.99 5.01 0.35
N SER A 96 -5.03 4.07 0.30
CA SER A 96 -5.09 2.85 -0.48
C SER A 96 -5.25 1.64 0.46
N VAL A 97 -6.22 0.78 0.13
CA VAL A 97 -6.40 -0.49 0.83
C VAL A 97 -5.20 -1.40 0.57
N VAL A 98 -4.71 -1.44 -0.68
CA VAL A 98 -3.54 -2.25 -1.06
C VAL A 98 -2.28 -1.74 -0.35
N ALA A 99 -2.01 -0.44 -0.37
CA ALA A 99 -0.85 0.14 0.30
C ALA A 99 -0.88 -0.13 1.81
N SER A 100 -2.04 0.05 2.44
CA SER A 100 -2.20 -0.23 3.88
C SER A 100 -1.96 -1.70 4.21
N SER A 101 -2.35 -2.60 3.32
CA SER A 101 -2.17 -4.05 3.47
C SER A 101 -0.70 -4.44 3.33
N ILE A 102 0.05 -3.79 2.44
CA ILE A 102 1.50 -3.96 2.30
C ILE A 102 2.24 -3.47 3.55
N ILE A 103 1.89 -2.29 4.07
CA ILE A 103 2.46 -1.79 5.32
C ILE A 103 2.18 -2.78 6.46
N ALA A 104 0.95 -3.28 6.54
CA ALA A 104 0.52 -4.25 7.55
C ALA A 104 1.29 -5.58 7.46
N TYR A 105 1.50 -6.09 6.24
CA TYR A 105 2.32 -7.28 6.00
C TYR A 105 3.77 -7.09 6.46
N ILE A 106 4.41 -5.97 6.09
CA ILE A 106 5.78 -5.67 6.48
C ILE A 106 5.89 -5.60 8.01
N MET A 107 4.98 -4.88 8.67
CA MET A 107 4.93 -4.80 10.13
C MET A 107 4.77 -6.19 10.76
N GLY A 108 3.82 -7.00 10.27
CA GLY A 108 3.57 -8.36 10.75
C GLY A 108 4.81 -9.25 10.63
N ARG A 109 5.55 -9.14 9.52
CA ARG A 109 6.83 -9.85 9.34
C ARG A 109 7.91 -9.43 10.31
N VAL A 110 8.10 -8.12 10.51
CA VAL A 110 9.08 -7.59 11.47
C VAL A 110 8.82 -8.13 12.87
N VAL A 111 7.53 -8.13 13.29
CA VAL A 111 7.08 -8.70 14.55
C VAL A 111 7.31 -10.20 14.62
N TYR A 112 6.96 -10.93 13.56
CA TYR A 112 7.13 -12.39 13.48
C TYR A 112 8.57 -12.83 13.59
N GLU A 113 9.46 -12.14 12.90
CA GLU A 113 10.91 -12.40 12.91
C GLU A 113 11.59 -11.82 14.17
N ASN A 114 10.84 -11.11 15.03
CA ASN A 114 11.30 -10.48 16.26
C ASN A 114 12.57 -9.62 16.07
N ARG A 115 12.63 -8.88 14.96
CA ARG A 115 13.79 -8.07 14.56
C ARG A 115 13.45 -6.59 14.47
N LYS A 116 14.47 -5.76 14.26
CA LYS A 116 14.25 -4.36 13.89
C LYS A 116 13.80 -4.26 12.42
N CYS A 117 13.00 -3.24 12.13
CA CYS A 117 12.67 -2.85 10.77
C CYS A 117 13.94 -2.37 10.05
N THR A 118 14.11 -2.77 8.80
CA THR A 118 15.24 -2.36 7.96
C THR A 118 15.03 -0.94 7.41
N HIS A 119 16.10 -0.32 6.90
CA HIS A 119 16.00 1.01 6.34
C HIS A 119 15.14 1.02 5.06
N GLU A 120 15.30 -0.02 4.24
CA GLU A 120 14.54 -0.26 3.02
C GLU A 120 13.04 -0.40 3.31
N GLU A 121 12.67 -1.18 4.32
CA GLU A 121 11.28 -1.31 4.76
C GLU A 121 10.70 0.02 5.27
N ILE A 122 11.48 0.84 5.98
CA ILE A 122 11.02 2.16 6.44
C ILE A 122 10.76 3.09 5.25
N ILE A 123 11.66 3.11 4.27
CA ILE A 123 11.47 3.92 3.05
C ILE A 123 10.21 3.47 2.32
N ILE A 124 10.04 2.16 2.14
CA ILE A 124 8.88 1.57 1.47
C ILE A 124 7.57 1.91 2.22
N THR A 125 7.49 1.72 3.54
CA THR A 125 6.23 1.99 4.26
C THR A 125 5.91 3.48 4.34
N ASN A 126 6.92 4.36 4.31
CA ASN A 126 6.71 5.79 4.18
C ASN A 126 6.11 6.14 2.81
N ALA A 127 6.69 5.64 1.71
CA ALA A 127 6.18 5.86 0.36
C ALA A 127 4.73 5.36 0.21
N LEU A 128 4.45 4.16 0.70
CA LEU A 128 3.12 3.55 0.65
C LEU A 128 2.04 4.34 1.42
N THR A 129 2.44 5.17 2.39
CA THR A 129 1.46 6.02 3.10
C THR A 129 0.87 7.08 2.17
N GLU A 130 1.62 7.52 1.16
CA GLU A 130 1.21 8.55 0.20
C GLU A 130 0.75 7.97 -1.16
N MET A 131 1.13 6.73 -1.47
CA MET A 131 0.70 6.06 -2.70
C MET A 131 -0.80 5.72 -2.69
N THR A 132 -1.46 6.03 -3.80
CA THR A 132 -2.84 5.61 -4.09
C THR A 132 -2.87 4.24 -4.78
N ASP A 133 -4.07 3.67 -4.97
CA ASP A 133 -4.21 2.44 -5.76
C ASP A 133 -3.70 2.63 -7.21
N PHE A 134 -3.91 3.83 -7.79
CA PHE A 134 -3.37 4.18 -9.11
C PHE A 134 -1.84 4.16 -9.13
N ASP A 135 -1.20 4.64 -8.07
CA ASP A 135 0.26 4.65 -7.98
C ASP A 135 0.83 3.24 -7.90
N ILE A 136 0.14 2.33 -7.20
CA ILE A 136 0.55 0.92 -7.12
C ILE A 136 0.39 0.22 -8.48
N GLU A 137 -0.74 0.43 -9.16
CA GLU A 137 -0.98 -0.12 -10.50
C GLU A 137 0.06 0.41 -11.52
N ASN A 138 0.31 1.71 -11.50
CA ASN A 138 1.30 2.35 -12.36
C ASN A 138 2.71 1.87 -12.04
N PHE A 139 3.08 1.76 -10.76
CA PHE A 139 4.37 1.25 -10.33
C PHE A 139 4.61 -0.16 -10.87
N ARG A 140 3.64 -1.06 -10.75
CA ARG A 140 3.77 -2.42 -11.28
C ARG A 140 4.00 -2.42 -12.78
N TYR A 141 3.20 -1.66 -13.52
CA TYR A 141 3.39 -1.48 -14.96
C TYR A 141 4.78 -0.92 -15.31
N PHE A 142 5.31 0.00 -14.51
CA PHE A 142 6.66 0.53 -14.74
C PHE A 142 7.73 -0.53 -14.60
N VAL A 143 7.68 -1.33 -13.53
CA VAL A 143 8.70 -2.34 -13.24
C VAL A 143 8.58 -3.54 -14.20
N ASP A 144 7.37 -3.93 -14.59
CA ASP A 144 7.14 -5.09 -15.44
C ASP A 144 7.35 -4.80 -16.93
N GLU A 145 6.93 -3.62 -17.42
CA GLU A 145 6.82 -3.35 -18.86
C GLU A 145 7.67 -2.18 -19.35
N CYS A 146 8.12 -1.29 -18.46
CA CYS A 146 8.81 -0.06 -18.85
C CYS A 146 10.31 -0.05 -18.52
N VAL A 147 10.87 -1.14 -17.97
CA VAL A 147 12.28 -1.22 -17.64
C VAL A 147 13.13 -1.47 -18.89
N GLU A 148 14.14 -0.64 -19.09
CA GLU A 148 15.12 -0.73 -20.16
C GLU A 148 16.54 -0.58 -19.59
N THR A 149 17.51 -1.29 -20.15
CA THR A 149 18.91 -1.18 -19.75
C THR A 149 19.64 -0.10 -20.57
N ILE A 150 20.31 0.83 -19.88
CA ILE A 150 21.18 1.84 -20.48
C ILE A 150 22.53 1.79 -19.76
N GLY A 151 23.58 1.33 -20.46
CA GLY A 151 24.84 0.98 -19.82
C GLY A 151 24.65 -0.08 -18.73
N ASP A 152 25.16 0.18 -17.53
CA ASP A 152 25.01 -0.70 -16.36
C ASP A 152 23.73 -0.42 -15.53
N TYR A 153 22.88 0.50 -15.99
CA TYR A 153 21.70 0.94 -15.23
C TYR A 153 20.40 0.37 -15.81
N GLU A 154 19.52 -0.11 -14.93
CA GLU A 154 18.11 -0.34 -15.24
C GLU A 154 17.35 0.98 -15.11
N THR A 155 16.61 1.36 -16.15
CA THR A 155 15.92 2.65 -16.24
C THR A 155 14.43 2.46 -16.56
N ILE A 156 13.57 3.31 -16.02
CA ILE A 156 12.14 3.30 -16.30
C ILE A 156 11.84 4.28 -17.43
N ASN A 157 11.42 3.75 -18.59
CA ASN A 157 11.11 4.53 -19.78
C ASN A 157 9.61 4.51 -20.10
N ILE A 158 8.88 5.49 -19.57
CA ILE A 158 7.44 5.64 -19.82
C ILE A 158 7.09 6.22 -21.20
N ARG A 159 8.07 6.56 -22.06
CA ARG A 159 7.77 7.19 -23.38
C ARG A 159 7.06 6.27 -24.36
N LYS A 160 7.20 4.96 -24.16
CA LYS A 160 6.52 3.91 -24.94
C LYS A 160 5.14 3.56 -24.38
N ALA A 161 4.78 4.08 -23.21
CA ALA A 161 3.53 3.78 -22.54
C ALA A 161 2.33 4.49 -23.19
N ASP A 162 1.14 4.11 -22.74
CA ASP A 162 -0.13 4.73 -23.15
C ASP A 162 -0.10 6.24 -22.89
N LYS A 163 -0.30 7.01 -23.96
CA LYS A 163 -0.26 8.48 -23.91
C LYS A 163 -1.43 9.07 -23.15
N GLU A 164 -2.56 8.37 -23.06
CA GLU A 164 -3.73 8.85 -22.31
C GLU A 164 -3.48 8.85 -20.79
N LYS A 165 -2.59 7.97 -20.32
CA LYS A 165 -2.22 7.84 -18.90
C LYS A 165 -0.96 8.62 -18.51
N MET A 166 -0.35 9.34 -19.45
CA MET A 166 0.96 9.95 -19.27
C MET A 166 1.06 10.89 -18.07
N ASP A 167 0.02 11.68 -17.78
CA ASP A 167 0.05 12.58 -16.63
C ASP A 167 -0.04 11.81 -15.31
N SER A 168 -0.90 10.78 -15.24
CA SER A 168 -0.95 9.86 -14.10
C SER A 168 0.41 9.19 -13.88
N TYR A 169 1.07 8.73 -14.95
CA TYR A 169 2.38 8.12 -14.85
C TYR A 169 3.46 9.06 -14.33
N LYS A 170 3.45 10.33 -14.77
CA LYS A 170 4.38 11.34 -14.26
C LYS A 170 4.17 11.63 -12.77
N TYR A 171 2.92 11.69 -12.30
CA TYR A 171 2.63 11.88 -10.88
C TYR A 171 3.14 10.70 -10.06
N THR A 172 2.88 9.46 -10.49
CA THR A 172 3.42 8.28 -9.81
C THR A 172 4.94 8.29 -9.77
N LEU A 173 5.62 8.58 -10.90
CA LEU A 173 7.09 8.70 -10.90
C LEU A 173 7.59 9.79 -9.96
N HIS A 174 6.91 10.94 -9.86
CA HIS A 174 7.27 11.98 -8.92
C HIS A 174 7.19 11.48 -7.47
N THR A 175 6.12 10.78 -7.11
CA THR A 175 5.95 10.16 -5.78
C THR A 175 7.03 9.13 -5.49
N LEU A 176 7.37 8.28 -6.47
CA LEU A 176 8.42 7.26 -6.30
C LEU A 176 9.80 7.89 -6.13
N VAL A 177 10.09 8.97 -6.87
CA VAL A 177 11.35 9.72 -6.77
C VAL A 177 11.46 10.50 -5.46
N SER A 178 10.38 11.14 -5.00
CA SER A 178 10.40 11.91 -3.74
C SER A 178 10.70 11.04 -2.52
N HIS A 179 10.41 9.74 -2.61
CA HIS A 179 10.69 8.75 -1.56
C HIS A 179 11.96 7.93 -1.81
N GLY A 180 12.67 8.14 -2.93
CA GLY A 180 13.88 7.38 -3.27
C GLY A 180 13.62 5.93 -3.70
N ILE A 181 12.38 5.54 -3.99
CA ILE A 181 12.07 4.23 -4.60
C ILE A 181 12.66 4.15 -6.00
N VAL A 182 12.64 5.27 -6.72
CA VAL A 182 13.24 5.47 -8.05
C VAL A 182 14.22 6.63 -7.93
N ASP A 183 15.41 6.49 -8.49
CA ASP A 183 16.40 7.58 -8.54
C ASP A 183 16.28 8.36 -9.85
N THR A 184 16.93 9.52 -9.93
CA THR A 184 16.96 10.31 -11.17
C THR A 184 18.36 10.78 -11.51
N GLU A 185 18.74 10.60 -12.77
CA GLU A 185 20.04 11.01 -13.29
C GLU A 185 19.89 11.90 -14.54
N SER A 186 20.73 12.94 -14.63
CA SER A 186 20.72 13.89 -15.77
C SER A 186 21.57 13.43 -16.96
N GLY A 187 22.26 12.31 -16.80
CA GLY A 187 22.96 11.61 -17.86
C GLY A 187 23.56 10.31 -17.33
N ILE A 188 23.60 9.29 -18.20
CA ILE A 188 24.21 8.00 -17.89
C ILE A 188 25.48 7.86 -18.73
N MET A 189 26.60 7.50 -18.09
CA MET A 189 27.82 7.12 -18.79
C MET A 189 27.90 5.60 -18.94
N ASP A 190 28.18 5.14 -20.14
CA ASP A 190 28.47 3.73 -20.46
C ASP A 190 29.83 3.68 -21.17
N GLY A 191 30.89 3.45 -20.39
CA GLY A 191 32.27 3.51 -20.87
C GLY A 191 32.59 4.85 -21.55
N THR A 192 32.60 4.86 -22.88
CA THR A 192 32.88 6.05 -23.71
C THR A 192 31.64 6.76 -24.24
N ALA A 193 30.43 6.19 -24.07
CA ALA A 193 29.18 6.79 -24.52
C ALA A 193 28.50 7.57 -23.37
N MET A 194 27.91 8.72 -23.68
CA MET A 194 27.09 9.49 -22.74
C MET A 194 25.66 9.58 -23.27
N TYR A 195 24.72 9.06 -22.49
CA TYR A 195 23.30 9.16 -22.74
C TYR A 195 22.75 10.39 -22.02
N ALA A 196 22.76 11.53 -22.70
CA ALA A 196 22.24 12.79 -22.16
C ALA A 196 20.70 12.77 -22.07
N GLY A 197 20.16 13.28 -20.97
CA GLY A 197 18.71 13.35 -20.75
C GLY A 197 18.35 13.03 -19.30
N PHE A 198 17.09 13.26 -18.95
CA PHE A 198 16.57 12.90 -17.63
C PHE A 198 16.15 11.43 -17.63
N HIS A 199 16.79 10.63 -16.78
CA HIS A 199 16.57 9.19 -16.67
C HIS A 199 16.04 8.85 -15.28
N TYR A 200 15.05 7.97 -15.22
CA TYR A 200 14.53 7.39 -13.98
C TYR A 200 15.24 6.07 -13.74
N ILE A 201 16.06 5.97 -12.70
CA ILE A 201 16.87 4.79 -12.40
C ILE A 201 16.10 3.88 -11.45
N LYS A 202 15.91 2.63 -11.85
CA LYS A 202 15.31 1.60 -11.00
C LYS A 202 16.29 1.25 -9.88
N THR A 203 15.87 1.42 -8.63
CA THR A 203 16.66 1.03 -7.46
C THR A 203 16.29 -0.39 -6.99
N ASN A 204 17.04 -0.92 -6.02
CA ASN A 204 16.68 -2.20 -5.37
C ASN A 204 15.35 -2.13 -4.62
N LEU A 205 14.90 -0.95 -4.19
CA LEU A 205 13.61 -0.77 -3.50
C LEU A 205 12.43 -1.10 -4.42
N CYS A 206 12.57 -0.93 -5.73
CA CYS A 206 11.55 -1.36 -6.69
C CYS A 206 11.36 -2.89 -6.62
N THR A 207 12.44 -3.65 -6.57
CA THR A 207 12.37 -5.12 -6.49
C THR A 207 11.73 -5.58 -5.17
N GLU A 208 12.13 -4.98 -4.05
CA GLU A 208 11.55 -5.32 -2.74
C GLU A 208 10.07 -4.92 -2.62
N LEU A 209 9.69 -3.73 -3.11
CA LEU A 209 8.29 -3.31 -3.11
C LEU A 209 7.43 -4.22 -3.99
N LEU A 210 7.88 -4.59 -5.20
CA LEU A 210 7.14 -5.49 -6.08
C LEU A 210 6.89 -6.86 -5.41
N LYS A 211 7.91 -7.40 -4.75
CA LYS A 211 7.78 -8.65 -3.98
C LYS A 211 6.72 -8.54 -2.88
N TYR A 212 6.65 -7.42 -2.17
CA TYR A 212 5.62 -7.22 -1.16
C TYR A 212 4.21 -7.09 -1.76
N ILE A 213 4.08 -6.41 -2.90
CA ILE A 213 2.82 -6.33 -3.66
C ILE A 213 2.35 -7.74 -4.02
N ASP A 214 3.21 -8.55 -4.65
CA ASP A 214 2.86 -9.90 -5.10
C ASP A 214 2.41 -10.80 -3.94
N ILE A 215 3.05 -10.70 -2.78
CA ILE A 215 2.68 -11.50 -1.60
C ILE A 215 1.31 -11.07 -1.05
N VAL A 216 1.07 -9.76 -0.94
CA VAL A 216 -0.20 -9.24 -0.41
C VAL A 216 -1.37 -9.59 -1.33
N GLU A 217 -1.17 -9.54 -2.64
CA GLU A 217 -2.18 -9.97 -3.60
C GLU A 217 -2.57 -11.44 -3.41
N GLN A 218 -1.60 -12.31 -3.11
CA GLN A 218 -1.86 -13.72 -2.80
C GLN A 218 -2.61 -13.90 -1.48
N ILE A 219 -2.30 -13.11 -0.45
CA ILE A 219 -2.98 -13.16 0.86
C ILE A 219 -4.44 -12.73 0.73
N LEU A 220 -4.69 -11.65 -0.02
CA LEU A 220 -6.01 -11.03 -0.13
C LEU A 220 -6.89 -11.63 -1.24
N ASP A 221 -6.34 -12.52 -2.07
CA ASP A 221 -6.98 -13.07 -3.27
C ASP A 221 -7.51 -11.95 -4.21
N TYR A 222 -6.73 -10.87 -4.34
CA TYR A 222 -7.10 -9.75 -5.20
C TYR A 222 -7.14 -10.22 -6.66
N GLY A 223 -8.33 -10.30 -7.28
CA GLY A 223 -8.49 -10.54 -8.71
C GLY A 223 -8.77 -11.98 -9.18
N LYS A 224 -9.30 -12.87 -8.32
CA LYS A 224 -9.99 -14.10 -8.78
C LYS A 224 -11.50 -13.95 -8.87
#